data_AF-A0AAW5MRU7-F1
#
_entry.id   AF-A0AAW5MRU7-F1
#
_cell.length_a   1.000
_cell.length_b   1.000
_cell.length_c   1.000
_cell.angle_alpha   90.00
_cell.angle_beta   90.00
_cell.angle_gamma   90.00
#
_symmetry.space_group_name_H-M   'P 1'
#
loop_
_entity.id
_entity.type
_entity.pdbx_description
1 polymer ?
#
loop_
_entity_poly.entity_id
_entity_poly.type
_entity_poly.pdbx_seq_one_letter_code
_entity_poly.pdbx_strand_id
1 'polypeptide(L)'
;RDIANTGLRPVMTLSSEIIGVQTLKAGERVGYGGRYTARDEQRIGIVAAGYADGYPRHAPTGTPVLVDGVRTMTVGTVSMDMLAVDLTPCPQAG
;
A
#
# COMPACT_ATOMS: atom_id res chain seq x y z
N ARG A 1 -22.88 -2.53 13.21
CA ARG A 1 -23.62 -1.28 12.89
C ARG A 1 -22.65 -0.38 12.16
N ASP A 2 -23.04 0.12 10.99
CA ASP A 2 -22.23 1.05 10.19
C ASP A 2 -22.39 2.49 10.72
N ILE A 3 -21.32 3.29 10.69
CA ILE A 3 -21.29 4.68 11.15
C ILE A 3 -21.46 5.70 10.01
N ALA A 4 -21.56 5.27 8.75
CA ALA A 4 -21.58 6.16 7.58
C ALA A 4 -22.64 7.28 7.65
N ASN A 5 -23.78 7.05 8.33
CA ASN A 5 -24.89 8.00 8.42
C ASN A 5 -24.98 8.73 9.78
N THR A 6 -23.89 8.77 10.54
CA THR A 6 -23.89 9.39 11.89
C THR A 6 -23.56 10.88 11.90
N GLY A 7 -23.14 11.45 10.75
CA GLY A 7 -22.68 12.84 10.65
C GLY A 7 -21.29 13.09 11.25
N LEU A 8 -20.61 12.03 11.73
CA LEU A 8 -19.24 12.13 12.21
C LEU A 8 -18.29 12.50 11.07
N ARG A 9 -17.35 13.40 11.36
CA ARG A 9 -16.30 13.82 10.42
C ARG A 9 -14.97 13.19 10.85
N PRO A 10 -14.21 12.57 9.93
CA PRO A 10 -12.89 12.05 10.26
C PRO A 10 -11.96 13.20 10.64
N VAL A 11 -11.24 13.05 11.76
CA VAL A 11 -10.29 14.06 12.27
C VAL A 11 -8.85 13.72 11.88
N MET A 12 -8.52 12.43 11.77
CA MET A 12 -7.17 11.96 11.50
C MET A 12 -7.03 11.48 10.06
N THR A 13 -5.95 11.91 9.41
CA THR A 13 -5.46 11.36 8.15
C THR A 13 -4.01 10.95 8.38
N LEU A 14 -3.68 9.69 8.09
CA LEU A 14 -2.29 9.23 8.00
C LEU A 14 -1.87 9.32 6.53
N SER A 15 -0.91 10.19 6.23
CA SER A 15 -0.36 10.40 4.89
C SER A 15 1.15 10.21 4.90
N SER A 16 1.69 9.69 3.80
CA SER A 16 3.13 9.51 3.56
C SER A 16 3.39 9.64 2.04
N GLU A 17 4.64 9.44 1.62
CA GLU A 17 5.11 9.62 0.25
C GLU A 17 5.74 8.34 -0.31
N ILE A 18 5.69 8.21 -1.64
CA ILE A 18 6.42 7.17 -2.36
C ILE A 18 7.90 7.59 -2.42
N ILE A 19 8.78 6.74 -1.91
CA ILE A 19 10.24 6.96 -1.87
C ILE A 19 11.00 6.10 -2.88
N GLY A 20 10.29 5.29 -3.66
CA GLY A 20 10.87 4.52 -4.74
C GLY A 20 9.84 3.74 -5.53
N VAL A 21 10.15 3.48 -6.80
CA VAL A 21 9.31 2.68 -7.70
C VAL A 21 10.14 1.54 -8.25
N GLN A 22 9.57 0.33 -8.24
CA GLN A 22 10.16 -0.87 -8.82
C GLN A 22 9.16 -1.50 -9.78
N THR A 23 9.65 -2.03 -10.90
CA THR A 23 8.83 -2.87 -11.78
C THR A 23 9.07 -4.32 -11.42
N LEU A 24 8.00 -5.04 -11.06
CA LEU A 24 8.03 -6.48 -10.92
C LEU A 24 7.56 -7.13 -12.21
N LYS A 25 8.24 -8.19 -12.63
CA LYS A 25 7.78 -9.12 -13.67
C LYS A 25 6.91 -10.20 -13.06
N ALA A 26 6.13 -10.88 -13.91
CA ALA A 26 5.37 -12.07 -13.51
C ALA A 26 6.28 -13.09 -12.81
N GLY A 27 5.86 -13.58 -11.64
CA GLY A 27 6.59 -14.54 -10.82
C GLY A 27 7.57 -13.91 -9.82
N GLU A 28 7.90 -12.62 -9.93
CA GLU A 28 8.72 -11.92 -8.94
C GLU A 28 7.93 -11.63 -7.66
N ARG A 29 8.63 -11.45 -6.54
CA ARG A 29 8.04 -11.34 -5.20
C ARG A 29 8.42 -10.04 -4.52
N VAL A 30 7.55 -9.56 -3.62
CA VAL A 30 7.81 -8.37 -2.79
C VAL A 30 7.49 -8.59 -1.32
N GLY A 31 8.23 -7.87 -0.48
CA GLY A 31 8.09 -7.86 0.97
C GLY A 31 8.73 -9.07 1.66
N TYR A 32 8.84 -8.98 2.98
CA TYR A 32 9.43 -10.04 3.79
C TYR A 32 8.68 -11.37 3.62
N GLY A 33 9.46 -12.44 3.44
CA GLY A 33 8.97 -13.80 3.24
C GLY A 33 8.37 -14.07 1.87
N GLY A 34 8.40 -13.10 0.94
CA GLY A 34 7.86 -13.27 -0.42
C GLY A 34 6.39 -13.67 -0.45
N ARG A 35 5.58 -13.09 0.45
CA ARG A 35 4.15 -13.43 0.60
C ARG A 35 3.27 -12.95 -0.55
N TYR A 36 3.80 -12.08 -1.39
CA TYR A 36 3.17 -11.65 -2.63
C TYR A 36 4.04 -12.05 -3.80
N THR A 37 3.40 -12.62 -4.82
CA THR A 37 4.02 -12.95 -6.12
C THR A 37 3.21 -12.22 -7.18
N ALA A 38 3.88 -11.42 -8.01
CA ALA A 38 3.25 -10.71 -9.12
C ALA A 38 2.71 -11.70 -10.16
N ARG A 39 1.48 -11.49 -10.60
CA ARG A 39 0.85 -12.33 -11.64
C ARG A 39 1.24 -11.90 -13.05
N ASP A 40 1.40 -10.59 -13.22
CA ASP A 40 1.76 -9.92 -14.46
C ASP A 40 2.84 -8.86 -14.16
N GLU A 41 3.27 -8.11 -15.17
CA GLU A 41 4.12 -6.95 -14.93
C GLU A 41 3.37 -5.90 -14.09
N GLN A 42 3.97 -5.46 -12.98
CA GLN A 42 3.35 -4.52 -12.04
C GLN A 42 4.34 -3.46 -11.58
N ARG A 43 3.88 -2.21 -11.53
CA ARG A 43 4.63 -1.11 -10.90
C ARG A 43 4.35 -1.13 -9.41
N ILE A 44 5.39 -1.20 -8.59
CA ILE A 44 5.29 -1.25 -7.13
C ILE A 44 5.92 0.01 -6.55
N GLY A 45 5.14 0.74 -5.76
CA GLY A 45 5.59 1.90 -4.99
C GLY A 45 6.04 1.46 -3.60
N ILE A 46 7.17 1.98 -3.15
CA ILE A 46 7.65 1.85 -1.78
C ILE A 46 7.29 3.13 -1.03
N VAL A 47 6.51 3.02 0.03
CA VAL A 47 6.04 4.15 0.83
C VAL A 47 6.84 4.24 2.12
N ALA A 48 7.22 5.46 2.52
CA ALA A 48 7.90 5.75 3.79
C ALA A 48 6.94 5.71 4.99
N ALA A 49 6.36 4.53 5.24
CA ALA A 49 5.54 4.26 6.40
C ALA A 49 5.52 2.76 6.67
N GLY A 50 5.55 2.37 7.94
CA GLY A 50 5.46 0.98 8.35
C GLY A 50 4.81 0.82 9.71
N TYR A 51 5.05 -0.33 10.34
CA TYR A 51 4.42 -0.63 11.63
C TYR A 51 4.97 0.18 12.80
N ALA A 52 6.18 0.76 12.68
CA ALA A 52 6.71 1.67 13.69
C ALA A 52 5.90 2.97 13.75
N ASP A 53 5.31 3.39 12.63
CA ASP A 53 4.43 4.57 12.52
C ASP A 53 2.98 4.28 12.95
N GLY A 54 2.68 3.02 13.31
CA GLY A 54 1.35 2.57 13.70
C GLY A 54 0.53 1.91 12.60
N TYR A 55 1.07 1.76 11.37
CA TYR A 55 0.38 1.00 10.34
C TYR A 55 0.33 -0.50 10.70
N PRO A 56 -0.82 -1.20 10.60
CA PRO A 56 -0.90 -2.57 11.09
C PRO A 56 0.03 -3.53 10.36
N ARG A 57 1.00 -4.14 11.06
CA ARG A 57 1.90 -5.16 10.49
C ARG A 57 1.14 -6.35 9.88
N HIS A 58 -0.05 -6.64 10.39
CA HIS A 58 -0.90 -7.75 9.97
C HIS A 58 -1.87 -7.37 8.84
N ALA A 59 -1.82 -6.14 8.31
CA ALA A 59 -2.59 -5.75 7.14
C ALA A 59 -2.29 -6.72 5.97
N PRO A 60 -3.29 -7.43 5.44
CA PRO A 60 -3.08 -8.35 4.34
C PRO A 60 -2.81 -7.61 3.03
N THR A 61 -2.20 -8.29 2.06
CA THR A 61 -2.25 -7.88 0.65
C THR A 61 -3.70 -7.59 0.26
N GLY A 62 -3.92 -6.49 -0.46
CA GLY A 62 -5.26 -6.04 -0.83
C GLY A 62 -5.85 -4.99 0.11
N THR A 63 -5.14 -4.62 1.19
CA THR A 63 -5.60 -3.54 2.09
C THR A 63 -5.67 -2.22 1.32
N PRO A 64 -6.82 -1.52 1.32
CA PRO A 64 -7.02 -0.35 0.48
C PRO A 64 -6.18 0.84 0.95
N VAL A 65 -5.60 1.55 -0.01
CA VAL A 65 -4.87 2.82 0.18
C VAL A 65 -5.25 3.80 -0.93
N LEU A 66 -4.95 5.08 -0.72
CA LEU A 66 -5.08 6.12 -1.74
C LEU A 66 -3.69 6.57 -2.18
N VAL A 67 -3.46 6.62 -3.49
CA VAL A 67 -2.27 7.19 -4.12
C VAL A 67 -2.76 8.23 -5.12
N ASP A 68 -2.40 9.49 -4.94
CA ASP A 68 -2.85 10.63 -5.77
C ASP A 68 -4.37 10.65 -6.01
N GLY A 69 -5.15 10.30 -4.98
CA GLY A 69 -6.62 10.22 -5.04
C GLY A 69 -7.17 8.96 -5.72
N VAL A 70 -6.33 8.11 -6.29
CA VAL A 70 -6.71 6.81 -6.86
C VAL A 70 -6.65 5.72 -5.79
N ARG A 71 -7.75 4.98 -5.63
CA ARG A 71 -7.79 3.85 -4.70
C ARG A 71 -7.05 2.65 -5.30
N THR A 72 -6.04 2.18 -4.59
CA THR A 72 -5.27 0.97 -4.90
C THR A 72 -5.11 0.14 -3.63
N MET A 73 -4.10 -0.74 -3.56
CA MET A 73 -3.89 -1.67 -2.46
C MET A 73 -2.43 -1.83 -2.06
N THR A 74 -2.22 -2.23 -0.81
CA THR A 74 -0.92 -2.74 -0.34
C THR A 74 -0.64 -4.13 -0.92
N VAL A 75 0.64 -4.43 -1.12
CA VAL A 75 1.12 -5.74 -1.57
C VAL A 75 2.25 -6.24 -0.68
N GLY A 76 2.20 -7.51 -0.28
CA GLY A 76 3.21 -8.11 0.57
C GLY A 76 3.14 -7.67 2.03
N THR A 77 4.19 -7.98 2.78
CA THR A 77 4.24 -7.72 4.24
C THR A 77 4.65 -6.27 4.52
N VAL A 78 3.94 -5.60 5.43
CA VAL A 78 4.34 -4.30 6.00
C VAL A 78 5.63 -4.46 6.83
N SER A 79 6.65 -3.68 6.50
CA SER A 79 7.95 -3.63 7.20
C SER A 79 7.92 -2.60 8.34
N MET A 80 9.05 -2.43 9.05
CA MET A 80 9.14 -1.48 10.17
C MET A 80 8.85 -0.05 9.73
N ASP A 81 9.50 0.37 8.65
CA ASP A 81 9.49 1.77 8.17
C ASP A 81 8.96 1.90 6.74
N MET A 82 8.55 0.79 6.11
CA MET A 82 8.12 0.76 4.72
C MET A 82 6.96 -0.20 4.46
N LEU A 83 6.13 0.15 3.48
CA LEU A 83 5.12 -0.72 2.89
C LEU A 83 5.15 -0.59 1.37
N ALA A 84 4.70 -1.64 0.68
CA ALA A 84 4.63 -1.66 -0.78
C ALA A 84 3.18 -1.54 -1.25
N VAL A 85 2.96 -0.78 -2.32
CA VAL A 85 1.63 -0.52 -2.92
C VAL A 85 1.64 -0.81 -4.42
N ASP A 86 0.52 -1.26 -4.96
CA ASP A 86 0.35 -1.43 -6.40
C ASP A 86 0.10 -0.07 -7.08
N LEU A 87 1.02 0.35 -7.96
CA LEU A 87 0.92 1.57 -8.76
C LEU A 87 0.42 1.31 -10.18
N THR A 88 0.02 0.08 -10.51
CA THR A 88 -0.56 -0.23 -11.84
C THR A 88 -1.78 0.65 -12.14
N PRO A 89 -2.71 0.92 -11.19
CA PRO A 89 -3.80 1.88 -11.42
C PRO A 89 -3.37 3.35 -11.41
N CYS A 90 -2.11 3.65 -11.05
CA CYS A 90 -1.60 5.00 -10.75
C CYS A 90 -0.37 5.31 -11.65
N PRO A 91 -0.54 5.45 -12.98
CA PRO A 91 0.59 5.51 -13.91
C PRO A 91 1.49 6.74 -13.74
N GLN A 92 0.98 7.82 -13.14
CA GLN A 92 1.71 9.07 -12.92
C GLN A 92 2.33 9.17 -11.52
N ALA A 93 2.07 8.21 -10.64
CA ALA A 93 2.55 8.23 -9.26
C ALA A 93 3.99 7.69 -9.17
N GLY A 94 4.80 8.34 -8.31
CA GLY A 94 6.17 7.95 -7.97
C GLY A 94 7.23 8.92 -8.48
#